data_AF-A0A379TJM7-F1
#
_entry.id   AF-A0A379TJM7-F1
#
_cell.length_a   1.000
_cell.length_b   1.000
_cell.length_c   1.000
_cell.angle_alpha   90.00
_cell.angle_beta   90.00
_cell.angle_gamma   90.00
#
_symmetry.space_group_name_H-M   'P 1'
#
loop_
_entity.id
_entity.type
_entity.pdbx_description
1 polymer ?
#
loop_
_entity_poly.entity_id
_entity_poly.type
_entity_poly.pdbx_seq_one_letter_code
_entity_poly.pdbx_strand_id
1 'polypeptide(L)'
;MKAECEPQYFGDESKKIILGDALTELKKLPSESIDLIFADPPYNIGKDFDGMVESWDEASFLAWLYECVDECYRVLKKHGTMYIMNSTENMPYIDLKCRTLFTIKSRIVWSYDSSGVQAKKYFGSMYEPILMMVKDSKTYTFNRDAILVETTTGAKRALIDYRKNPPNRTIRKKCRAMSGHFHAYVI
;
A
#
# COMPACT_ATOMS: atom_id res chain seq x y z
N MET A 1 13.06 -17.18 -5.56
CA MET A 1 12.46 -18.51 -5.83
C MET A 1 11.29 -18.32 -6.77
N LYS A 2 11.40 -18.81 -8.01
CA LYS A 2 10.21 -19.06 -8.84
C LYS A 2 9.64 -20.38 -8.35
N ALA A 3 8.42 -20.36 -7.84
CA ALA A 3 7.73 -21.61 -7.54
C ALA A 3 7.34 -22.22 -8.89
N GLU A 4 8.04 -23.28 -9.30
CA GLU A 4 7.64 -24.12 -10.44
C GLU A 4 6.50 -25.05 -9.98
N CYS A 5 5.39 -24.46 -9.54
CA CYS A 5 4.16 -25.20 -9.27
C CYS A 5 3.10 -24.81 -10.30
N GLU A 6 2.38 -25.83 -10.80
CA GLU A 6 1.17 -25.59 -11.58
C GLU A 6 0.16 -24.81 -10.73
N PRO A 7 -0.40 -23.70 -11.25
CA PRO A 7 -1.26 -22.84 -10.44
C PRO A 7 -2.55 -23.56 -10.06
N GLN A 8 -2.96 -23.40 -8.81
CA GLN A 8 -4.24 -23.90 -8.30
C GLN A 8 -5.19 -22.75 -8.07
N TYR A 9 -6.42 -22.90 -8.56
CA TYR A 9 -7.47 -21.89 -8.48
C TYR A 9 -8.56 -22.34 -7.52
N PHE A 10 -8.84 -21.52 -6.50
CA PHE A 10 -9.86 -21.77 -5.49
C PHE A 10 -10.95 -20.69 -5.57
N GLY A 11 -12.19 -21.06 -5.27
CA GLY A 11 -13.33 -20.13 -5.24
C GLY A 11 -14.14 -20.08 -6.53
N ASP A 12 -14.82 -18.96 -6.77
CA ASP A 12 -15.74 -18.74 -7.89
C ASP A 12 -15.43 -17.44 -8.65
N GLU A 13 -16.36 -16.95 -9.48
CA GLU A 13 -16.20 -15.71 -10.24
C GLU A 13 -16.19 -14.46 -9.35
N SER A 14 -16.85 -14.49 -8.18
CA SER A 14 -16.95 -13.36 -7.27
C SER A 14 -15.74 -13.23 -6.35
N LYS A 15 -15.15 -14.38 -5.96
CA LYS A 15 -14.00 -14.44 -5.04
C LYS A 15 -13.11 -15.61 -5.44
N LYS A 16 -11.87 -15.29 -5.81
CA LYS A 16 -10.90 -16.27 -6.27
C LYS A 16 -9.58 -16.09 -5.55
N ILE A 17 -8.99 -17.20 -5.12
CA ILE A 17 -7.63 -17.27 -4.59
C ILE A 17 -6.82 -18.12 -5.56
N ILE A 18 -5.61 -17.67 -5.89
CA ILE A 18 -4.72 -18.35 -6.83
C ILE A 18 -3.44 -18.70 -6.09
N LEU A 19 -3.16 -19.99 -5.93
CA LEU A 19 -1.88 -20.47 -5.44
C LEU A 19 -0.97 -20.68 -6.65
N GLY A 20 -0.06 -19.74 -6.90
CA GLY A 20 0.88 -19.80 -8.01
C GLY A 20 1.90 -18.65 -7.97
N ASP A 21 2.78 -18.59 -8.96
CA ASP A 21 3.71 -17.45 -9.11
C ASP A 21 2.94 -16.17 -9.43
N ALA A 22 2.99 -15.20 -8.52
CA ALA A 22 2.16 -14.00 -8.59
C ALA A 22 2.36 -13.21 -9.90
N LEU A 23 3.61 -13.08 -10.37
CA LEU A 23 3.92 -12.36 -11.61
C LEU A 23 3.37 -13.09 -12.84
N THR A 24 3.50 -14.42 -12.87
CA THR A 24 2.96 -15.26 -13.95
C THR A 24 1.44 -15.18 -14.02
N GLU A 25 0.75 -15.23 -12.88
CA GLU A 25 -0.72 -15.10 -12.84
C GLU A 25 -1.19 -13.69 -13.16
N LEU A 26 -0.48 -12.65 -12.69
CA LEU A 26 -0.80 -11.25 -12.97
C LEU A 26 -0.75 -10.95 -14.48
N LYS A 27 0.20 -11.55 -15.22
CA LYS A 27 0.30 -11.43 -16.69
C LYS A 27 -0.88 -12.01 -17.44
N LYS A 28 -1.62 -12.97 -16.86
CA LYS A 28 -2.82 -13.57 -17.48
C LYS A 28 -4.04 -12.64 -17.40
N LEU A 29 -4.04 -11.67 -16.47
CA LEU A 29 -5.17 -10.76 -16.31
C LEU A 29 -5.24 -9.75 -17.46
N PRO A 30 -6.45 -9.41 -17.97
CA PRO A 30 -6.60 -8.40 -19.00
C PRO A 30 -6.13 -7.03 -18.54
N SER A 31 -5.62 -6.22 -19.47
CA SER A 31 -5.28 -4.83 -19.21
C SER A 31 -6.52 -4.03 -18.79
N GLU A 32 -6.34 -3.05 -17.91
CA GLU A 32 -7.42 -2.17 -17.43
C GLU A 32 -8.68 -2.91 -16.92
N SER A 33 -8.49 -4.03 -16.23
CA SER A 33 -9.57 -4.87 -15.69
C SER A 33 -9.80 -4.69 -14.17
N ILE A 34 -8.82 -4.14 -13.44
CA ILE A 34 -8.84 -4.06 -11.98
C ILE A 34 -9.07 -2.62 -11.50
N ASP A 35 -10.01 -2.44 -10.56
CA ASP A 35 -10.34 -1.12 -9.98
C ASP A 35 -9.39 -0.72 -8.83
N LEU A 36 -8.98 -1.70 -8.02
CA LEU A 36 -8.18 -1.49 -6.83
C LEU A 36 -7.16 -2.62 -6.68
N ILE A 37 -5.90 -2.27 -6.44
CA ILE A 37 -4.85 -3.23 -6.07
C ILE A 37 -4.35 -2.84 -4.68
N PHE A 38 -4.21 -3.83 -3.79
CA PHE A 38 -3.50 -3.71 -2.53
C PHE A 38 -2.42 -4.79 -2.51
N ALA A 39 -1.15 -4.38 -2.49
CA ALA A 39 -0.02 -5.29 -2.60
C ALA A 39 0.87 -5.21 -1.36
N ASP A 40 1.11 -6.37 -0.76
CA ASP A 40 2.09 -6.61 0.30
C ASP A 40 3.12 -7.64 -0.19
N PRO A 41 3.99 -7.27 -1.16
CA PRO A 41 4.98 -8.19 -1.70
C PRO A 41 6.06 -8.52 -0.66
N PRO A 42 6.86 -9.57 -0.86
CA PRO A 42 8.02 -9.90 -0.01
C PRO A 42 8.93 -8.70 0.24
N TYR A 43 9.56 -8.63 1.42
CA TYR A 43 10.41 -7.47 1.80
C TYR A 43 11.89 -7.73 1.57
N ASN A 44 12.25 -8.99 1.29
CA ASN A 44 13.63 -9.43 1.13
C ASN A 44 14.51 -9.11 2.36
N ILE A 45 13.97 -9.31 3.57
CA ILE A 45 14.63 -8.97 4.84
C ILE A 45 15.07 -10.21 5.64
N GLY A 46 15.15 -11.37 5.00
CA GLY A 46 15.60 -12.61 5.65
C GLY A 46 14.52 -13.32 6.47
N LYS A 47 13.23 -12.99 6.27
CA LYS A 47 12.14 -13.76 6.89
C LYS A 47 12.08 -15.17 6.32
N ASP A 48 11.76 -16.11 7.20
CA ASP A 48 11.52 -17.51 6.85
C ASP A 48 10.01 -17.77 6.87
N PHE A 49 9.47 -18.11 5.71
CA PHE A 49 8.08 -18.51 5.53
C PHE A 49 8.03 -20.01 5.28
N ASP A 50 8.04 -20.80 6.34
CA ASP A 50 7.95 -22.28 6.29
C ASP A 50 9.01 -22.93 5.38
N GLY A 51 10.27 -22.55 5.57
CA GLY A 51 11.41 -22.99 4.78
C GLY A 51 11.69 -22.13 3.55
N MET A 52 10.80 -21.19 3.21
CA MET A 52 11.05 -20.19 2.17
C MET A 52 11.72 -18.96 2.75
N VAL A 53 13.05 -19.00 2.79
CA VAL A 53 13.86 -17.87 3.26
C VAL A 53 13.96 -16.79 2.18
N GLU A 54 13.63 -15.57 2.56
CA GLU A 54 13.84 -14.37 1.75
C GLU A 54 15.33 -14.00 1.67
N SER A 55 16.05 -14.48 0.64
CA SER A 55 17.49 -14.24 0.51
C SER A 55 17.94 -13.91 -0.92
N TRP A 56 17.19 -13.06 -1.62
CA TRP A 56 17.52 -12.66 -2.98
C TRP A 56 18.61 -11.59 -2.97
N ASP A 57 19.44 -11.54 -4.00
CA ASP A 57 20.26 -10.34 -4.22
C ASP A 57 19.35 -9.12 -4.48
N GLU A 58 19.75 -7.95 -3.98
CA GLU A 58 18.92 -6.74 -4.00
C GLU A 58 18.51 -6.37 -5.44
N ALA A 59 19.43 -6.47 -6.40
CA ALA A 59 19.17 -6.10 -7.78
C ALA A 59 18.12 -7.01 -8.43
N SER A 60 18.21 -8.34 -8.24
CA SER A 60 17.21 -9.28 -8.74
C SER A 60 15.86 -9.12 -8.06
N PHE A 61 15.86 -8.88 -6.74
CA PHE A 61 14.61 -8.60 -6.01
C PHE A 61 13.92 -7.34 -6.53
N LEU A 62 14.66 -6.23 -6.68
CA LEU A 62 14.11 -4.99 -7.22
C LEU A 62 13.66 -5.15 -8.66
N ALA A 63 14.41 -5.88 -9.50
CA ALA A 63 14.02 -6.14 -10.88
C ALA A 63 12.68 -6.89 -10.96
N TRP A 64 12.51 -7.95 -10.17
CA TRP A 64 11.25 -8.69 -10.07
C TRP A 64 10.12 -7.80 -9.54
N LEU A 65 10.36 -7.04 -8.47
CA LEU A 65 9.36 -6.15 -7.87
C LEU A 65 8.91 -5.05 -8.85
N TYR A 66 9.84 -4.50 -9.63
CA TYR A 66 9.54 -3.51 -10.66
C TYR A 66 8.70 -4.10 -11.79
N GLU A 67 8.93 -5.36 -12.17
CA GLU A 67 8.10 -6.06 -13.15
C GLU A 67 6.68 -6.29 -12.61
N CYS A 68 6.54 -6.65 -11.33
CA CYS A 68 5.23 -6.70 -10.68
C CYS A 68 4.52 -5.35 -10.70
N VAL A 69 5.23 -4.24 -10.44
CA VAL A 69 4.67 -2.89 -10.49
C VAL A 69 4.21 -2.51 -11.91
N ASP A 70 5.00 -2.87 -12.94
CA ASP A 70 4.65 -2.62 -14.34
C ASP A 70 3.38 -3.38 -14.74
N GLU A 71 3.28 -4.65 -14.34
CA GLU A 71 2.08 -5.46 -14.57
C GLU A 71 0.87 -4.97 -13.77
N CYS A 72 1.05 -4.51 -12.53
CA CYS A 72 0.00 -3.87 -11.75
C CYS A 72 -0.53 -2.62 -12.47
N TYR A 73 0.35 -1.79 -13.02
CA TYR A 73 -0.05 -0.62 -13.80
C TYR A 73 -0.85 -0.99 -15.05
N ARG A 74 -0.46 -2.06 -15.75
CA ARG A 74 -1.14 -2.55 -16.95
C ARG A 74 -2.57 -3.01 -16.64
N VAL A 75 -2.75 -3.83 -15.61
CA VAL A 75 -4.08 -4.40 -15.26
C VAL A 75 -4.99 -3.38 -14.58
N LEU A 76 -4.44 -2.35 -13.95
CA LEU A 76 -5.22 -1.31 -13.28
C LEU A 76 -5.96 -0.44 -14.30
N LYS A 77 -7.26 -0.20 -14.06
CA LYS A 77 -8.10 0.73 -14.82
C LYS A 77 -7.57 2.16 -14.73
N LYS A 78 -7.93 3.01 -15.70
CA LYS A 78 -7.54 4.45 -15.72
C LYS A 78 -7.90 5.21 -14.45
N HIS A 79 -9.05 4.90 -13.86
CA HIS A 79 -9.55 5.48 -12.61
C HIS A 79 -9.17 4.65 -11.37
N GLY A 80 -8.32 3.63 -11.54
CA GLY A 80 -7.96 2.70 -10.48
C GLY A 80 -6.93 3.28 -9.52
N THR A 81 -6.91 2.70 -8.33
CA THR A 81 -5.97 3.03 -7.24
C THR A 81 -5.13 1.80 -6.90
N MET A 82 -3.86 2.02 -6.60
CA MET A 82 -2.97 0.99 -6.08
C MET A 82 -2.42 1.41 -4.73
N TYR A 83 -2.34 0.45 -3.82
CA TYR A 83 -1.62 0.53 -2.57
C TYR A 83 -0.47 -0.48 -2.61
N ILE A 84 0.73 -0.07 -2.25
CA ILE A 84 1.85 -0.99 -2.04
C ILE A 84 2.52 -0.68 -0.71
N MET A 85 2.75 -1.71 0.08
CA MET A 85 3.50 -1.63 1.32
C MET A 85 4.80 -2.41 1.22
N ASN A 86 5.82 -1.96 1.93
CA ASN A 86 7.10 -2.67 2.00
C ASN A 86 7.93 -2.17 3.20
N SER A 87 9.14 -2.69 3.37
CA SER A 87 10.09 -2.22 4.38
C SER A 87 10.45 -0.74 4.19
N THR A 88 10.90 -0.12 5.28
CA THR A 88 11.45 1.24 5.24
C THR A 88 12.69 1.36 4.36
N GLU A 89 13.50 0.30 4.24
CA GLU A 89 14.69 0.30 3.37
C GLU A 89 14.34 0.24 1.88
N ASN A 90 13.34 -0.55 1.50
CA ASN A 90 12.95 -0.71 0.09
C ASN A 90 12.12 0.45 -0.44
N MET A 91 11.40 1.16 0.44
CA MET A 91 10.44 2.18 0.05
C MET A 91 11.01 3.29 -0.85
N PRO A 92 12.23 3.83 -0.66
CA PRO A 92 12.81 4.82 -1.57
C PRO A 92 12.92 4.32 -3.02
N TYR A 93 13.31 3.06 -3.23
CA TYR A 93 13.40 2.44 -4.55
C TYR A 93 12.03 2.30 -5.19
N ILE A 94 11.06 1.78 -4.42
CA ILE A 94 9.68 1.59 -4.86
C ILE A 94 9.03 2.93 -5.21
N ASP A 95 9.22 3.96 -4.38
CA ASP A 95 8.69 5.31 -4.58
C ASP A 95 9.19 5.91 -5.90
N LEU A 96 10.49 5.81 -6.17
CA LEU A 96 11.09 6.29 -7.43
C LEU A 96 10.53 5.55 -8.64
N LYS A 97 10.46 4.21 -8.60
CA LYS A 97 9.86 3.42 -9.68
C LYS A 97 8.40 3.80 -9.91
N CYS A 98 7.60 3.87 -8.86
CA CYS A 98 6.16 4.11 -8.98
C CYS A 98 5.85 5.51 -9.55
N ARG A 99 6.69 6.53 -9.27
CA ARG A 99 6.51 7.88 -9.83
C ARG A 99 6.66 7.97 -11.35
N THR A 100 7.30 7.01 -12.00
CA THR A 100 7.40 7.01 -13.47
C THR A 100 6.11 6.56 -14.14
N LEU A 101 5.21 5.91 -13.39
CA LEU A 101 3.96 5.33 -13.89
C LEU A 101 2.71 5.97 -13.28
N PHE A 102 2.73 6.27 -11.98
CA PHE A 102 1.56 6.70 -11.22
C PHE A 102 1.72 8.11 -10.65
N THR A 103 0.58 8.73 -10.32
CA THR A 103 0.58 9.88 -9.41
C THR A 103 0.49 9.41 -7.97
N ILE A 104 1.51 9.68 -7.16
CA ILE A 104 1.49 9.40 -5.72
C ILE A 104 0.51 10.37 -5.02
N LYS A 105 -0.47 9.83 -4.29
CA LYS A 105 -1.45 10.63 -3.53
C LYS A 105 -1.07 10.76 -2.06
N SER A 106 -0.57 9.67 -1.46
CA SER A 106 -0.24 9.63 -0.04
C SER A 106 0.93 8.69 0.24
N ARG A 107 1.74 9.05 1.24
CA ARG A 107 2.65 8.16 1.95
C ARG A 107 2.05 7.91 3.32
N ILE A 108 1.41 6.76 3.47
CA ILE A 108 0.73 6.35 4.69
C ILE A 108 1.77 5.66 5.58
N VAL A 109 1.69 5.93 6.89
CA VAL A 109 2.57 5.34 7.90
C VAL A 109 1.70 4.45 8.78
N TRP A 110 1.89 3.14 8.70
CA TRP A 110 1.29 2.20 9.63
C TRP A 110 2.24 2.01 10.81
N SER A 111 2.00 2.75 11.89
CA SER A 111 2.84 2.73 13.09
C SER A 111 2.39 1.71 14.12
N TYR A 112 3.35 1.07 14.77
CA TYR A 112 3.14 0.18 15.92
C TYR A 112 3.63 0.84 17.20
N ASP A 113 3.00 0.51 18.33
CA ASP A 113 3.43 0.94 19.67
C ASP A 113 4.45 -0.02 20.31
N SER A 114 4.68 -1.17 19.67
CA SER A 114 5.60 -2.21 20.11
C SER A 114 6.20 -2.96 18.91
N SER A 115 7.44 -3.44 19.07
CA SER A 115 8.07 -4.38 18.15
C SER A 115 8.65 -5.55 18.94
N GLY A 116 8.53 -6.76 18.40
CA GLY A 116 9.11 -7.97 19.02
C GLY A 116 10.64 -7.97 19.04
N VAL A 117 11.27 -7.14 18.19
CA VAL A 117 12.72 -6.98 18.11
C VAL A 117 13.07 -5.50 18.23
N GLN A 118 13.69 -5.14 19.36
CA GLN A 118 14.07 -3.77 19.67
C GLN A 118 15.49 -3.48 19.21
N ALA A 119 15.67 -2.40 18.44
CA ALA A 119 16.98 -1.92 18.05
C ALA A 119 17.76 -1.45 19.28
N LYS A 120 19.04 -1.85 19.39
CA LYS A 120 19.90 -1.50 20.55
C LYS A 120 20.90 -0.38 20.27
N LYS A 121 21.20 -0.11 18.99
CA LYS A 121 22.29 0.79 18.57
C LYS A 121 21.81 1.95 17.69
N TYR A 122 20.55 1.97 17.30
CA TYR A 122 19.92 2.97 16.43
C TYR A 122 18.41 2.98 16.70
N PHE A 123 17.67 3.93 16.11
CA PHE A 123 16.22 4.01 16.26
C PHE A 123 15.53 2.80 15.63
N GLY A 124 14.65 2.14 16.37
CA GLY A 124 13.85 1.03 15.85
C GLY A 124 12.94 1.48 14.71
N SER A 125 12.81 0.64 13.69
CA SER A 125 11.77 0.82 12.68
C SER A 125 10.43 0.40 13.29
N MET A 126 9.62 1.38 13.67
CA MET A 126 8.33 1.20 14.35
C MET A 126 7.14 1.44 13.44
N TYR A 127 7.34 1.37 12.12
CA TYR A 127 6.28 1.57 11.15
C TYR A 127 6.55 0.85 9.83
N GLU A 128 5.46 0.54 9.13
CA GLU A 128 5.48 0.11 7.74
C GLU A 128 4.93 1.22 6.83
N PRO A 129 5.71 1.69 5.83
CA PRO A 129 5.22 2.65 4.85
C PRO A 129 4.29 1.99 3.83
N ILE A 130 3.23 2.71 3.44
CA ILE A 130 2.31 2.31 2.37
C ILE A 130 2.19 3.48 1.39
N LEU A 131 2.46 3.25 0.11
CA LEU A 131 2.17 4.23 -0.95
C LEU A 131 0.75 4.03 -1.45
N MET A 132 -0.05 5.10 -1.39
CA MET A 132 -1.29 5.20 -2.16
C MET A 132 -1.00 5.97 -3.45
N MET A 133 -1.28 5.34 -4.59
CA MET A 133 -1.02 5.90 -5.90
C MET A 133 -2.17 5.63 -6.87
N VAL A 134 -2.29 6.47 -7.89
CA VAL A 134 -3.40 6.42 -8.85
C VAL A 134 -2.89 6.56 -10.28
N LYS A 135 -3.57 5.90 -11.22
CA LYS A 135 -3.21 5.92 -12.65
C LYS A 135 -3.52 7.27 -13.28
N ASP A 136 -4.68 7.87 -12.96
CA ASP A 136 -5.04 9.23 -13.34
C ASP A 136 -5.48 10.06 -12.11
N SER A 137 -4.71 11.12 -11.85
CA SER A 137 -4.93 12.04 -10.73
C SER A 137 -6.25 12.82 -10.78
N LYS A 138 -6.95 12.84 -11.91
CA LYS A 138 -8.21 13.57 -12.10
C LYS A 138 -9.46 12.68 -11.97
N THR A 139 -9.34 11.39 -12.22
CA THR A 139 -10.50 10.49 -12.38
C THR A 139 -10.57 9.37 -11.34
N TYR A 140 -9.57 9.24 -10.46
CA TYR A 140 -9.54 8.19 -9.44
C TYR A 140 -10.72 8.22 -8.45
N THR A 141 -11.14 7.04 -8.02
CA THR A 141 -12.17 6.89 -6.97
C THR A 141 -11.56 7.06 -5.58
N PHE A 142 -12.16 7.91 -4.74
CA PHE A 142 -11.80 8.05 -3.34
C PHE A 142 -13.02 8.33 -2.46
N ASN A 143 -13.48 7.30 -1.75
CA ASN A 143 -14.66 7.35 -0.90
C ASN A 143 -14.38 8.06 0.43
N ARG A 144 -14.15 9.39 0.36
CA ARG A 144 -13.75 10.23 1.50
C ARG A 144 -14.61 10.01 2.74
N ASP A 145 -15.92 9.98 2.57
CA ASP A 145 -16.84 10.01 3.71
C ASP A 145 -16.89 8.66 4.44
N ALA A 146 -16.49 7.56 3.78
CA ALA A 146 -16.41 6.23 4.36
C ALA A 146 -15.23 6.05 5.33
N ILE A 147 -14.24 6.94 5.31
CA ILE A 147 -12.99 6.83 6.10
C ILE A 147 -12.79 7.98 7.09
N LEU A 148 -13.89 8.67 7.44
CA LEU A 148 -13.84 9.74 8.42
C LEU A 148 -13.70 9.16 9.83
N VAL A 149 -12.64 9.56 10.54
CA VAL A 149 -12.43 9.23 11.94
C VAL A 149 -12.56 10.47 12.81
N GLU A 150 -12.88 10.27 14.09
CA GLU A 150 -12.97 11.37 15.04
C GLU A 150 -11.60 12.02 15.28
N THR A 151 -11.60 13.35 15.39
CA THR A 151 -10.38 14.09 15.68
C THR A 151 -10.19 14.23 17.19
N THR A 152 -9.17 13.58 17.75
CA THR A 152 -8.76 13.84 19.14
C THR A 152 -8.27 15.29 19.32
N THR A 153 -7.59 15.85 18.33
CA THR A 153 -7.07 17.23 18.34
C THR A 153 -8.08 18.27 17.87
N GLY A 154 -8.99 17.99 16.94
CA GLY A 154 -10.00 18.95 16.47
C GLY A 154 -11.15 19.18 17.46
N ALA A 155 -11.43 18.19 18.31
CA ALA A 155 -12.32 18.37 19.46
C ALA A 155 -11.66 19.16 20.62
N LYS A 156 -10.34 19.03 20.80
CA LYS A 156 -9.60 19.68 21.91
C LYS A 156 -8.97 21.04 21.57
N ARG A 157 -8.42 21.22 20.38
CA ARG A 157 -7.82 22.48 19.92
C ARG A 157 -8.86 23.28 19.14
N ALA A 158 -9.15 24.47 19.65
CA ALA A 158 -10.00 25.48 19.04
C ALA A 158 -9.43 26.02 17.71
N LEU A 159 -9.30 25.17 16.69
CA LEU A 159 -8.71 25.57 15.42
C LEU A 159 -9.52 26.72 14.80
N ILE A 160 -8.88 27.86 14.57
CA ILE A 160 -9.47 29.03 13.91
C ILE A 160 -9.29 28.84 12.40
N ASP A 161 -10.38 28.97 11.63
CA ASP A 161 -10.31 28.96 10.17
C ASP A 161 -10.12 30.38 9.65
N TYR A 162 -8.86 30.72 9.35
CA TYR A 162 -8.45 32.02 8.82
C TYR A 162 -8.90 32.27 7.38
N ARG A 163 -9.48 31.27 6.69
CA ARG A 163 -10.07 31.47 5.36
C ARG A 163 -11.47 32.08 5.42
N LYS A 164 -12.08 32.17 6.60
CA LYS A 164 -13.34 32.87 6.83
C LYS A 164 -13.08 34.32 7.26
N ASN A 165 -14.00 35.23 6.93
CA ASN A 165 -13.94 36.62 7.35
C ASN A 165 -15.24 37.04 8.07
N PRO A 166 -15.22 37.34 9.38
CA PRO A 166 -14.06 37.26 10.26
C PRO A 166 -13.61 35.81 10.50
N PRO A 167 -12.33 35.59 10.85
CA PRO A 167 -11.84 34.27 11.24
C PRO A 167 -12.71 33.72 12.37
N ASN A 168 -13.19 32.48 12.22
CA ASN A 168 -14.05 31.86 13.22
C ASN A 168 -13.60 30.44 13.53
N ARG A 169 -13.87 29.99 14.75
CA ARG A 169 -13.52 28.67 15.26
C ARG A 169 -14.24 27.60 14.43
N THR A 170 -13.46 26.64 13.94
CA THR A 170 -13.99 25.50 13.20
C THR A 170 -13.90 24.26 14.07
N ILE A 171 -15.07 23.76 14.49
CA ILE A 171 -15.19 22.49 15.21
C ILE A 171 -15.31 21.39 14.15
N ARG A 172 -14.19 20.97 13.55
CA ARG A 172 -14.18 19.76 12.72
C ARG A 172 -14.02 18.54 13.63
N LYS A 173 -15.15 17.93 14.00
CA LYS A 173 -15.20 16.71 14.82
C LYS A 173 -14.62 15.48 14.13
N LYS A 174 -14.48 15.51 12.79
CA LYS A 174 -13.95 14.39 12.00
C LYS A 174 -12.95 14.87 10.94
N CYS A 175 -11.91 14.07 10.72
CA CYS A 175 -10.91 14.25 9.67
C CYS A 175 -10.76 12.96 8.85
N ARG A 176 -10.05 13.06 7.72
CA ARG A 176 -9.56 11.85 7.04
C ARG A 176 -8.60 11.16 7.99
N ALA A 177 -8.70 9.83 8.14
CA ALA A 177 -7.83 9.08 9.03
C ALA A 177 -6.35 9.44 8.80
N MET A 178 -5.72 10.07 9.80
CA MET A 178 -4.27 10.10 9.94
C MET A 178 -3.77 8.91 10.78
N SER A 179 -4.70 8.26 11.49
CA SER A 179 -4.54 7.02 12.24
C SER A 179 -5.88 6.30 12.17
N GLY A 180 -5.93 5.14 11.53
CA GLY A 180 -7.14 4.32 11.41
C GLY A 180 -6.75 2.85 11.44
N HIS A 181 -7.62 2.01 11.98
CA HIS A 181 -7.46 0.56 11.89
C HIS A 181 -7.76 0.15 10.45
N PHE A 182 -6.71 -0.09 9.67
CA PHE A 182 -6.84 -0.73 8.37
C PHE A 182 -7.16 -2.20 8.59
N HIS A 183 -8.36 -2.64 8.21
CA HIS A 183 -8.62 -4.05 7.99
C HIS A 183 -8.14 -4.35 6.58
N ALA A 184 -6.86 -4.66 6.45
CA ALA A 184 -6.32 -5.23 5.22
C ALA A 184 -6.69 -6.71 5.21
N TYR A 185 -7.58 -7.10 4.31
CA TYR A 185 -7.69 -8.50 3.93
C TYR A 185 -6.60 -8.73 2.88
N VAL A 186 -5.51 -9.37 3.31
CA VAL A 186 -4.53 -9.95 2.39
C VAL A 186 -5.26 -11.05 1.63
N ILE A 187 -5.37 -10.91 0.31
CA ILE A 187 -5.82 -11.96 -0.60
C ILE A 187 -4.58 -12.54 -1.26
#